data_AF-A0A013VN62-F1
#
_entry.id   AF-A0A013VN62-F1
#
_cell.length_a   1.000
_cell.length_b   1.000
_cell.length_c   1.000
_cell.angle_alpha   90.00
_cell.angle_beta   90.00
_cell.angle_gamma   90.00
#
_symmetry.space_group_name_H-M   'P 1'
#
loop_
_entity.id
_entity.type
_entity.pdbx_description
1 polymer ?
#
loop_
_entity_poly.entity_id
_entity_poly.type
_entity_poly.pdbx_seq_one_letter_code
_entity_poly.pdbx_strand_id
1 'polypeptide(L)'
;MRHVPGGAFQMGSDQFYPEEAPVRRVQVDGFWIDETPVTNGDFARFVAATGHITLAEIAPDPKDYPGMDPALAQPGSLLFQRTRGPVDLADYSQWWQFSFGTDWRHPHGPGSSLDGLEDHPVVHVAFDDAQAYAGWAGKSLPTEAEWEYAARGGLDGADFAWGDELAPGGAMLANYWQGAFPFANTLDDGYERTSPVRTYPANGHGLFDMIGNVWEWTTDWFAQPRIERKAKGSCCVPANPRGGTKRESLDPTTPDAPIPRKVLKGGSHLCAANYCQRYRPAARHPQAVDSSTSHIGFRCIIRDKKENRS
;
A
#
# COMPACT_ATOMS: atom_id res chain seq x y z
N MET A 1 2.86 -0.85 -18.62
CA MET A 1 3.24 -2.04 -17.82
C MET A 1 4.65 -2.46 -18.23
N ARG A 2 5.45 -2.92 -17.28
CA ARG A 2 6.79 -3.48 -17.51
C ARG A 2 6.79 -4.96 -17.20
N HIS A 3 7.46 -5.75 -18.04
CA HIS A 3 7.78 -7.13 -17.71
C HIS A 3 8.96 -7.13 -16.75
N VAL A 4 8.78 -7.77 -15.60
CA VAL A 4 9.84 -8.01 -14.63
C VAL A 4 10.19 -9.49 -14.75
N PRO A 5 11.45 -9.83 -15.11
CA PRO A 5 11.86 -11.22 -15.18
C PRO A 5 11.80 -11.83 -13.79
N GLY A 6 11.29 -13.06 -13.66
CA GLY A 6 11.25 -13.76 -12.38
C GLY A 6 12.66 -14.09 -11.86
N GLY A 7 12.78 -14.27 -10.55
CA GLY A 7 14.07 -14.54 -9.92
C GLY A 7 13.95 -14.85 -8.44
N ALA A 8 15.08 -15.25 -7.84
CA ALA A 8 15.20 -15.40 -6.40
C ALA A 8 15.78 -14.14 -5.77
N PHE A 9 15.24 -13.70 -4.65
CA PHE A 9 15.69 -12.50 -3.93
C PHE A 9 15.56 -12.66 -2.41
N GLN A 10 16.22 -11.78 -1.66
CA GLN A 10 16.06 -11.64 -0.21
C GLN A 10 14.82 -10.80 0.10
N MET A 11 13.79 -11.43 0.66
CA MET A 11 12.56 -10.78 1.12
C MET A 11 12.61 -10.49 2.62
N GLY A 12 12.18 -9.29 3.01
CA GLY A 12 12.20 -8.81 4.39
C GLY A 12 13.44 -7.98 4.75
N SER A 13 13.57 -7.67 6.05
CA SER A 13 14.71 -6.97 6.64
C SER A 13 14.85 -7.34 8.12
N ASP A 14 16.09 -7.45 8.60
CA ASP A 14 16.40 -7.70 10.02
C ASP A 14 16.76 -6.41 10.79
N GLN A 15 16.68 -5.24 10.15
CA GLN A 15 17.25 -3.98 10.68
C GLN A 15 16.21 -3.00 11.25
N PHE A 16 14.95 -3.06 10.80
CA PHE A 16 13.96 -2.02 11.09
C PHE A 16 12.83 -2.51 12.01
N TYR A 17 11.78 -3.10 11.44
CA TYR A 17 10.59 -3.48 12.20
C TYR A 17 10.52 -5.00 12.41
N PRO A 18 10.06 -5.50 13.59
CA PRO A 18 10.01 -6.93 13.87
C PRO A 18 9.19 -7.75 12.86
N GLU A 19 8.12 -7.18 12.31
CA GLU A 19 7.26 -7.84 11.32
C GLU A 19 7.93 -8.03 9.95
N GLU A 20 9.07 -7.38 9.69
CA GLU A 20 9.86 -7.53 8.46
C GLU A 20 10.86 -8.68 8.53
N ALA A 21 11.21 -9.11 9.75
CA ALA A 21 12.17 -10.18 10.03
C ALA A 21 11.47 -11.55 10.13
N PRO A 22 12.15 -12.67 9.79
CA PRO A 22 13.52 -12.72 9.31
C PRO A 22 13.62 -12.43 7.80
N VAL A 23 14.80 -12.00 7.37
CA VAL A 23 15.18 -12.07 5.95
C VAL A 23 15.10 -13.52 5.47
N ARG A 24 14.41 -13.74 4.35
CA ARG A 24 14.23 -15.08 3.75
C ARG A 24 14.45 -15.02 2.25
N ARG A 25 15.05 -16.08 1.71
CA ARG A 25 15.17 -16.23 0.25
C ARG A 25 13.85 -16.75 -0.30
N VAL A 26 13.28 -16.07 -1.29
CA VAL A 26 12.07 -16.49 -2.00
C VAL A 26 12.30 -16.38 -3.50
N GLN A 27 11.53 -17.12 -4.29
CA GLN A 27 11.52 -17.04 -5.74
C GLN A 27 10.15 -16.56 -6.24
N VAL A 28 10.13 -15.70 -7.25
CA VAL A 28 8.91 -15.31 -7.98
C VAL A 28 9.04 -15.62 -9.46
N ASP A 29 7.95 -15.99 -10.11
CA ASP A 29 7.88 -16.17 -11.56
C ASP A 29 7.96 -14.81 -12.28
N GLY A 30 8.11 -14.80 -13.60
CA GLY A 30 7.98 -13.58 -14.40
C GLY A 30 6.55 -13.05 -14.41
N PHE A 31 6.40 -11.72 -14.42
CA PHE A 31 5.10 -11.07 -14.50
C PHE A 31 5.22 -9.67 -15.10
N TRP A 32 4.10 -9.16 -15.61
CA TRP A 32 3.94 -7.76 -15.97
C TRP A 32 3.38 -6.99 -14.78
N ILE A 33 3.87 -5.78 -14.53
CA ILE A 33 3.36 -4.88 -13.50
C ILE A 33 3.12 -3.49 -14.06
N ASP A 34 2.12 -2.80 -13.54
CA ASP A 34 1.89 -1.39 -13.83
C ASP A 34 3.11 -0.56 -13.41
N GLU A 35 3.51 0.36 -14.29
CA GLU A 35 4.68 1.22 -14.07
C GLU A 35 4.47 2.19 -12.91
N THR A 36 3.21 2.50 -12.62
CA THR A 36 2.75 3.47 -11.63
C THR A 36 1.60 2.86 -10.84
N PRO A 37 1.24 3.43 -9.69
CA PRO A 37 -0.09 3.24 -9.12
C PRO A 37 -1.19 3.62 -10.12
N VAL A 38 -2.39 3.07 -9.92
CA VAL A 38 -3.59 3.44 -10.68
C VAL A 38 -3.91 4.90 -10.39
N THR A 39 -4.12 5.69 -11.45
CA THR A 39 -4.42 7.12 -11.33
C THR A 39 -5.91 7.37 -11.14
N ASN A 40 -6.27 8.58 -10.71
CA ASN A 40 -7.66 9.02 -10.67
C ASN A 40 -8.32 8.97 -12.06
N GLY A 41 -7.61 9.38 -13.11
CA GLY A 41 -8.10 9.31 -14.48
C GLY A 41 -8.38 7.87 -14.95
N ASP A 42 -7.56 6.91 -14.52
CA ASP A 42 -7.75 5.49 -14.79
C ASP A 42 -8.96 4.92 -14.03
N PHE A 43 -9.04 5.21 -12.73
CA PHE A 43 -10.14 4.76 -11.88
C PHE A 43 -11.48 5.37 -12.30
N ALA A 44 -11.49 6.63 -12.74
CA ALA A 44 -12.68 7.28 -13.28
C ALA A 44 -13.24 6.56 -14.52
N ARG A 45 -12.39 6.01 -15.40
CA ARG A 45 -12.83 5.21 -16.55
C ARG A 45 -13.46 3.89 -16.11
N PHE A 46 -12.91 3.25 -15.09
CA PHE A 46 -13.51 2.06 -14.48
C PHE A 46 -14.90 2.37 -13.94
N VAL A 47 -15.03 3.39 -13.09
CA VAL A 47 -16.33 3.77 -12.50
C VAL A 47 -17.34 4.15 -13.57
N ALA A 48 -16.93 4.91 -14.59
CA ALA A 48 -17.81 5.27 -15.71
C ALA A 48 -18.30 4.05 -16.51
N ALA A 49 -17.46 3.01 -16.65
CA ALA A 49 -17.78 1.81 -17.42
C ALA A 49 -18.66 0.82 -16.64
N THR A 50 -18.55 0.77 -15.31
CA THR A 50 -19.18 -0.28 -14.49
C THR A 50 -20.27 0.23 -13.56
N GLY A 51 -20.31 1.54 -13.29
CA GLY A 51 -21.14 2.12 -12.24
C GLY A 51 -20.68 1.72 -10.84
N HIS A 52 -19.41 1.31 -10.66
CA HIS A 52 -18.86 0.91 -9.36
C HIS A 52 -19.01 2.01 -8.33
N ILE A 53 -19.48 1.64 -7.13
CA ILE A 53 -19.59 2.51 -5.96
C ILE A 53 -18.54 2.02 -4.96
N THR A 54 -17.62 2.88 -4.53
CA THR A 54 -16.54 2.47 -3.62
C THR A 54 -17.05 2.24 -2.21
N LEU A 55 -16.27 1.52 -1.39
CA LEU A 55 -16.64 1.32 0.01
C LEU A 55 -16.85 2.65 0.75
N ALA A 56 -16.03 3.67 0.45
CA ALA A 56 -16.14 5.00 1.04
C ALA A 56 -17.46 5.72 0.69
N GLU A 57 -18.07 5.37 -0.45
CA GLU A 57 -19.35 5.92 -0.91
C GLU A 57 -20.58 5.18 -0.32
N ILE A 58 -20.37 4.13 0.48
CA ILE A 58 -21.43 3.30 1.08
C ILE A 58 -21.50 3.56 2.60
N ALA A 59 -22.70 3.78 3.12
CA ALA A 59 -22.91 3.84 4.57
C ALA A 59 -22.67 2.45 5.19
N PRO A 60 -21.84 2.33 6.24
CA PRO A 60 -21.63 1.04 6.90
C PRO A 60 -22.92 0.56 7.56
N ASP A 61 -23.20 -0.75 7.54
CA ASP A 61 -24.29 -1.34 8.33
C ASP A 61 -23.83 -1.45 9.79
N PRO A 62 -24.49 -0.81 10.77
CA PRO A 62 -24.12 -0.93 12.19
C PRO A 62 -24.06 -2.36 12.72
N LYS A 63 -24.71 -3.32 12.05
CA LYS A 63 -24.65 -4.75 12.41
C LYS A 63 -23.27 -5.36 12.19
N ASP A 64 -22.50 -4.84 11.25
CA ASP A 64 -21.14 -5.32 10.95
C ASP A 64 -20.10 -4.75 11.92
N TYR A 65 -20.48 -3.71 12.68
CA TYR A 65 -19.61 -2.97 13.60
C TYR A 65 -20.21 -2.88 15.01
N PRO A 66 -20.06 -3.93 15.85
CA PRO A 66 -20.56 -3.91 17.22
C PRO A 66 -20.04 -2.70 18.01
N GLY A 67 -20.97 -1.92 18.57
CA GLY A 67 -20.65 -0.70 19.33
C GLY A 67 -20.57 0.59 18.50
N MET A 68 -20.76 0.52 17.18
CA MET A 68 -20.91 1.72 16.35
C MET A 68 -22.16 2.50 16.77
N ASP A 69 -22.02 3.82 16.93
CA ASP A 69 -23.15 4.73 17.03
C ASP A 69 -23.86 4.79 15.68
N PRO A 70 -25.16 4.43 15.58
CA PRO A 70 -25.90 4.49 14.32
C PRO A 70 -25.91 5.87 13.66
N ALA A 71 -25.70 6.96 14.40
CA ALA A 71 -25.55 8.29 13.83
C ALA A 71 -24.29 8.46 12.96
N LEU A 72 -23.29 7.60 13.17
CA LEU A 72 -22.04 7.54 12.41
C LEU A 72 -22.12 6.62 11.18
N ALA A 73 -23.26 5.95 10.94
CA ALA A 73 -23.50 5.10 9.79
C ALA A 73 -23.75 5.93 8.51
N GLN A 74 -22.71 6.63 8.06
CA GLN A 74 -22.73 7.49 6.90
C GLN A 74 -21.52 7.22 6.00
N PRO A 75 -21.63 7.42 4.68
CA PRO A 75 -20.51 7.29 3.76
C PRO A 75 -19.37 8.23 4.16
N GLY A 76 -18.14 7.74 4.04
CA GLY A 76 -16.96 8.52 4.37
C GLY A 76 -15.71 7.66 4.40
N SER A 77 -14.61 8.33 4.71
CA SER A 77 -13.29 7.71 4.75
C SER A 77 -12.42 8.38 5.80
N LEU A 78 -11.33 7.72 6.20
CA LEU A 78 -10.35 8.30 7.11
C LEU A 78 -9.50 9.34 6.36
N LEU A 79 -9.53 10.56 6.87
CA LEU A 79 -8.81 11.70 6.32
C LEU A 79 -7.70 12.13 7.27
N PHE A 80 -6.49 12.29 6.73
CA PHE A 80 -5.39 12.88 7.47
C PHE A 80 -5.58 14.39 7.63
N GLN A 81 -5.47 14.86 8.85
CA GLN A 81 -5.44 16.27 9.20
C GLN A 81 -4.21 16.58 10.05
N ARG A 82 -3.43 17.57 9.62
CA ARG A 82 -2.27 18.05 10.38
C ARG A 82 -2.72 18.55 11.74
N THR A 83 -1.97 18.20 12.77
CA THR A 83 -2.20 18.79 14.10
C THR A 83 -1.66 20.21 14.14
N ARG A 84 -2.16 21.02 15.07
CA ARG A 84 -1.71 22.43 15.24
C ARG A 84 -0.29 22.55 15.82
N GLY A 85 0.24 21.45 16.35
CA GLY A 85 1.54 21.38 17.01
C GLY A 85 1.86 19.95 17.42
N PRO A 86 2.92 19.75 18.24
CA PRO A 86 3.30 18.44 18.73
C PRO A 86 2.16 17.76 19.52
N VAL A 87 2.00 16.45 19.31
CA VAL A 87 1.03 15.59 19.99
C VAL A 87 1.70 14.27 20.37
N ASP A 88 1.01 13.43 21.16
CA ASP A 88 1.45 12.07 21.42
C ASP A 88 1.38 11.22 20.15
N LEU A 89 2.53 10.73 19.67
CA LEU A 89 2.62 9.93 18.46
C LEU A 89 2.06 8.50 18.63
N ALA A 90 1.76 8.07 19.85
CA ALA A 90 1.06 6.81 20.10
C ALA A 90 -0.46 6.92 19.86
N ASP A 91 -1.03 8.12 19.89
CA ASP A 91 -2.46 8.35 19.67
C ASP A 91 -2.73 8.89 18.26
N TYR A 92 -2.91 7.98 17.31
CA TYR A 92 -3.16 8.32 15.92
C TYR A 92 -4.51 9.00 15.67
N SER A 93 -5.45 8.95 16.63
CA SER A 93 -6.74 9.64 16.52
C SER A 93 -6.60 11.17 16.49
N GLN A 94 -5.44 11.69 16.91
CA GLN A 94 -5.14 13.13 16.89
C GLN A 94 -5.00 13.68 15.46
N TRP A 95 -4.66 12.85 14.46
CA TRP A 95 -4.50 13.28 13.05
C TRP A 95 -5.29 12.44 12.04
N TRP A 96 -5.87 11.31 12.44
CA TRP A 96 -6.83 10.55 11.62
C TRP A 96 -8.25 10.81 12.08
N GLN A 97 -9.07 11.34 11.19
CA GLN A 97 -10.47 11.62 11.46
C GLN A 97 -11.35 10.96 10.40
N PHE A 98 -12.44 10.34 10.84
CA PHE A 98 -13.47 9.89 9.92
C PHE A 98 -14.20 11.12 9.38
N SER A 99 -14.22 11.27 8.05
CA SER A 99 -14.81 12.44 7.40
C SER A 99 -15.92 12.01 6.46
N PHE A 100 -17.15 12.37 6.81
CA PHE A 100 -18.34 12.06 6.01
C PHE A 100 -18.26 12.70 4.62
N GLY A 101 -18.69 11.96 3.61
CA GLY A 101 -18.63 12.37 2.20
C GLY A 101 -17.22 12.49 1.64
N THR A 102 -16.19 12.03 2.35
CA THR A 102 -14.84 11.88 1.81
C THR A 102 -14.73 10.54 1.11
N ASP A 103 -14.36 10.57 -0.17
CA ASP A 103 -14.20 9.41 -1.03
C ASP A 103 -13.11 9.69 -2.07
N TRP A 104 -12.98 8.81 -3.07
CA TRP A 104 -11.97 8.96 -4.12
C TRP A 104 -12.19 10.16 -5.04
N ARG A 105 -13.42 10.69 -5.15
CA ARG A 105 -13.76 11.91 -5.91
C ARG A 105 -13.54 13.18 -5.10
N HIS A 106 -13.57 13.07 -3.78
CA HIS A 106 -13.42 14.17 -2.83
C HIS A 106 -12.25 13.87 -1.84
N PRO A 107 -11.00 13.70 -2.34
CA PRO A 107 -9.92 13.09 -1.55
C PRO A 107 -9.36 13.96 -0.41
N HIS A 108 -9.73 15.24 -0.37
CA HIS A 108 -9.30 16.18 0.68
C HIS A 108 -10.47 16.59 1.60
N GLY A 109 -11.58 15.86 1.57
CA GLY A 109 -12.80 16.17 2.30
C GLY A 109 -13.99 16.41 1.38
N PRO A 110 -15.23 16.45 1.91
CA PRO A 110 -16.48 16.48 1.12
C PRO A 110 -16.65 17.69 0.19
N GLY A 111 -15.89 18.77 0.41
CA GLY A 111 -15.90 19.96 -0.46
C GLY A 111 -14.80 19.98 -1.52
N SER A 112 -13.96 18.94 -1.58
CA SER A 112 -12.86 18.86 -2.56
C SER A 112 -13.27 18.16 -3.85
N SER A 113 -12.47 18.26 -4.90
CA SER A 113 -12.70 17.60 -6.19
C SER A 113 -11.41 16.94 -6.69
N LEU A 114 -11.50 16.28 -7.85
CA LEU A 114 -10.35 15.75 -8.57
C LEU A 114 -9.71 16.75 -9.53
N ASP A 115 -10.08 18.04 -9.48
CA ASP A 115 -9.57 19.04 -10.42
C ASP A 115 -8.04 19.17 -10.28
N GLY A 116 -7.32 18.84 -11.36
CA GLY A 116 -5.86 18.85 -11.37
C GLY A 116 -5.21 17.64 -10.68
N LEU A 117 -5.98 16.61 -10.33
CA LEU A 117 -5.50 15.38 -9.70
C LEU A 117 -5.63 14.15 -10.62
N GLU A 118 -5.86 14.33 -11.91
CA GLU A 118 -6.15 13.26 -12.85
C GLU A 118 -4.99 12.23 -12.94
N ASP A 119 -3.75 12.73 -12.89
CA ASP A 119 -2.52 11.92 -12.91
C ASP A 119 -1.99 11.55 -11.51
N HIS A 120 -2.71 11.93 -10.45
CA HIS A 120 -2.37 11.48 -9.09
C HIS A 120 -2.90 10.06 -8.85
N PRO A 121 -2.28 9.28 -7.95
CA PRO A 121 -2.79 7.98 -7.55
C PRO A 121 -4.19 8.12 -6.95
N VAL A 122 -5.09 7.19 -7.31
CA VAL A 122 -6.39 7.09 -6.65
C VAL A 122 -6.20 6.68 -5.19
N VAL A 123 -6.93 7.35 -4.29
CA VAL A 123 -6.95 7.08 -2.84
C VAL A 123 -8.40 6.88 -2.36
N HIS A 124 -8.59 6.63 -1.07
CA HIS A 124 -9.91 6.29 -0.50
C HIS A 124 -10.54 5.03 -1.13
N VAL A 125 -9.70 4.11 -1.61
CA VAL A 125 -10.11 2.81 -2.16
C VAL A 125 -9.79 1.70 -1.17
N ALA A 126 -10.79 0.88 -0.85
CA ALA A 126 -10.62 -0.30 -0.03
C ALA A 126 -10.06 -1.48 -0.85
N PHE A 127 -9.76 -2.59 -0.18
CA PHE A 127 -9.19 -3.76 -0.86
C PHE A 127 -10.11 -4.30 -1.98
N ASP A 128 -11.41 -4.34 -1.73
CA ASP A 128 -12.38 -4.84 -2.71
C ASP A 128 -12.58 -3.88 -3.90
N ASP A 129 -12.42 -2.57 -3.71
CA ASP A 129 -12.42 -1.60 -4.80
C ASP A 129 -11.24 -1.81 -5.73
N ALA A 130 -10.04 -2.02 -5.15
CA ALA A 130 -8.82 -2.31 -5.88
C ALA A 130 -8.92 -3.64 -6.65
N GLN A 131 -9.51 -4.67 -6.05
CA GLN A 131 -9.77 -5.95 -6.72
C GLN A 131 -10.79 -5.81 -7.86
N ALA A 132 -11.87 -5.05 -7.66
CA ALA A 132 -12.90 -4.83 -8.67
C ALA A 132 -12.32 -4.12 -9.90
N TYR A 133 -11.53 -3.06 -9.69
CA TYR A 133 -10.80 -2.38 -10.76
C TYR A 133 -9.86 -3.37 -11.48
N ALA A 134 -9.05 -4.12 -10.74
CA ALA A 134 -8.09 -5.05 -11.33
C ALA A 134 -8.79 -6.11 -12.19
N GLY A 135 -9.92 -6.64 -11.72
CA GLY A 135 -10.76 -7.59 -12.47
C GLY A 135 -11.33 -6.99 -13.75
N TRP A 136 -11.89 -5.78 -13.68
CA TRP A 136 -12.39 -5.05 -14.86
C TRP A 136 -11.29 -4.81 -15.90
N ALA A 137 -10.09 -4.45 -15.44
CA ALA A 137 -8.93 -4.20 -16.30
C ALA A 137 -8.30 -5.48 -16.88
N GLY A 138 -8.81 -6.67 -16.52
CA GLY A 138 -8.22 -7.95 -16.94
C GLY A 138 -6.87 -8.25 -16.27
N LYS A 139 -6.64 -7.70 -15.07
CA LYS A 139 -5.40 -7.79 -14.29
C LYS A 139 -5.63 -8.47 -12.94
N SER A 140 -4.68 -8.36 -12.04
CA SER A 140 -4.78 -8.77 -10.63
C SER A 140 -3.97 -7.82 -9.75
N LEU A 141 -4.22 -7.83 -8.44
CA LEU A 141 -3.28 -7.23 -7.48
C LEU A 141 -2.02 -8.11 -7.32
N PRO A 142 -0.85 -7.52 -7.03
CA PRO A 142 0.37 -8.26 -6.76
C PRO A 142 0.27 -9.01 -5.43
N THR A 143 1.02 -10.11 -5.31
CA THR A 143 1.36 -10.63 -3.98
C THR A 143 2.34 -9.71 -3.28
N GLU A 144 2.47 -9.89 -1.97
CA GLU A 144 3.49 -9.20 -1.18
C GLU A 144 4.90 -9.43 -1.76
N ALA A 145 5.20 -10.67 -2.14
CA ALA A 145 6.51 -11.04 -2.68
C ALA A 145 6.74 -10.51 -4.10
N GLU A 146 5.72 -10.54 -4.97
CA GLU A 146 5.80 -9.94 -6.31
C GLU A 146 6.03 -8.43 -6.20
N TRP A 147 5.31 -7.75 -5.29
CA TRP A 147 5.47 -6.32 -5.06
C TRP A 147 6.88 -5.97 -4.54
N GLU A 148 7.37 -6.68 -3.51
CA GLU A 148 8.69 -6.37 -2.94
C GLU A 148 9.83 -6.66 -3.92
N TYR A 149 9.73 -7.76 -4.67
CA TYR A 149 10.68 -8.07 -5.73
C TYR A 149 10.73 -6.96 -6.80
N ALA A 150 9.55 -6.49 -7.22
CA ALA A 150 9.43 -5.39 -8.15
C ALA A 150 10.03 -4.09 -7.58
N ALA A 151 9.75 -3.78 -6.31
CA ALA A 151 10.19 -2.57 -5.62
C ALA A 151 11.71 -2.49 -5.46
N ARG A 152 12.36 -3.64 -5.23
CA ARG A 152 13.82 -3.74 -5.12
C ARG A 152 14.58 -3.42 -6.41
N GLY A 153 13.91 -3.43 -7.58
CA GLY A 153 14.49 -2.91 -8.82
C GLY A 153 15.78 -3.61 -9.27
N GLY A 154 15.99 -4.88 -8.89
CA GLY A 154 17.20 -5.64 -9.19
C GLY A 154 18.29 -5.57 -8.11
N LEU A 155 18.10 -4.82 -7.03
CA LEU A 155 19.00 -4.76 -5.89
C LEU A 155 18.65 -5.84 -4.86
N ASP A 156 19.62 -6.67 -4.48
CA ASP A 156 19.41 -7.70 -3.46
C ASP A 156 19.80 -7.18 -2.07
N GLY A 157 18.82 -7.04 -1.19
CA GLY A 157 19.03 -6.62 0.21
C GLY A 157 19.09 -5.12 0.48
N ALA A 158 18.94 -4.25 -0.54
CA ALA A 158 18.95 -2.80 -0.33
C ALA A 158 17.75 -2.30 0.50
N ASP A 159 17.97 -1.22 1.25
CA ASP A 159 16.95 -0.63 2.14
C ASP A 159 15.88 0.19 1.39
N PHE A 160 16.23 0.81 0.27
CA PHE A 160 15.36 1.60 -0.59
C PHE A 160 15.36 1.09 -2.02
N ALA A 161 14.40 1.56 -2.83
CA ALA A 161 14.26 1.14 -4.23
C ALA A 161 15.46 1.52 -5.13
N TRP A 162 16.38 2.33 -4.63
CA TRP A 162 17.57 2.84 -5.33
C TRP A 162 18.90 2.59 -4.62
N GLY A 163 18.90 1.98 -3.42
CA GLY A 163 20.12 1.76 -2.63
C GLY A 163 19.86 1.85 -1.13
N ASP A 164 20.89 2.19 -0.36
CA ASP A 164 20.85 2.14 1.11
C ASP A 164 20.76 3.52 1.79
N GLU A 165 20.76 4.59 1.01
CA GLU A 165 20.59 5.96 1.50
C GLU A 165 19.25 6.53 1.02
N LEU A 166 18.44 7.07 1.95
CA LEU A 166 17.12 7.61 1.64
C LEU A 166 17.19 8.82 0.70
N ALA A 167 18.12 9.74 0.97
CA ALA A 167 18.26 10.98 0.23
C ALA A 167 19.74 11.16 -0.19
N PRO A 168 20.23 10.34 -1.16
CA PRO A 168 21.62 10.37 -1.57
C PRO A 168 22.00 11.76 -2.10
N GLY A 169 22.99 12.38 -1.46
CA GLY A 169 23.38 13.76 -1.77
C GLY A 169 22.29 14.80 -1.49
N GLY A 170 21.28 14.47 -0.66
CA GLY A 170 20.14 15.32 -0.36
C GLY A 170 19.01 15.30 -1.40
N ALA A 171 19.08 14.41 -2.41
CA ALA A 171 18.06 14.35 -3.46
C ALA A 171 16.75 13.73 -2.94
N MET A 172 15.61 14.38 -3.23
CA MET A 172 14.28 13.80 -3.01
C MET A 172 13.96 12.86 -4.18
N LEU A 173 13.93 11.56 -3.88
CA LEU A 173 13.70 10.49 -4.87
C LEU A 173 12.33 9.81 -4.71
N ALA A 174 11.52 10.27 -3.76
CA ALA A 174 10.15 9.85 -3.55
C ALA A 174 9.39 10.93 -2.76
N ASN A 175 8.06 10.81 -2.76
CA ASN A 175 7.18 11.64 -1.96
C ASN A 175 6.99 11.03 -0.56
N TYR A 176 7.46 11.71 0.48
CA TYR A 176 7.33 11.30 1.88
C TYR A 176 7.30 12.55 2.78
N TRP A 177 7.15 12.40 4.09
CA TRP A 177 7.08 13.56 4.98
C TRP A 177 8.48 14.04 5.38
N GLN A 178 8.79 15.31 5.13
CA GLN A 178 9.98 15.97 5.66
C GLN A 178 9.60 16.96 6.78
N GLY A 179 10.39 17.00 7.86
CA GLY A 179 10.09 17.82 9.05
C GLY A 179 9.39 17.04 10.17
N ALA A 180 8.78 17.77 11.11
CA ALA A 180 8.21 17.19 12.32
C ALA A 180 6.76 16.72 12.09
N PHE A 181 6.61 15.43 11.77
CA PHE A 181 5.31 14.76 11.74
C PHE A 181 4.58 14.87 13.11
N PRO A 182 3.24 15.05 13.17
CA PRO A 182 2.28 15.24 12.07
C PRO A 182 1.93 16.73 11.80
N PHE A 183 2.70 17.69 12.32
CA PHE A 183 2.31 19.11 12.32
C PHE A 183 3.13 20.00 11.39
N ALA A 184 4.39 19.66 11.09
CA ALA A 184 5.31 20.44 10.25
C ALA A 184 5.87 19.59 9.09
N ASN A 185 5.28 19.73 7.89
CA ASN A 185 5.81 19.24 6.62
C ASN A 185 6.58 20.36 5.92
N THR A 186 7.88 20.19 5.64
CA THR A 186 8.74 21.19 4.97
C THR A 186 8.57 21.21 3.46
N LEU A 187 7.96 20.17 2.87
CA LEU A 187 7.73 20.05 1.43
C LEU A 187 9.02 20.10 0.61
N ASP A 188 10.11 19.53 1.14
CA ASP A 188 11.40 19.53 0.44
C ASP A 188 11.31 18.72 -0.87
N ASP A 189 10.38 17.76 -0.92
CA ASP A 189 10.05 16.97 -2.12
C ASP A 189 9.05 17.66 -3.06
N GLY A 190 8.43 18.76 -2.61
CA GLY A 190 7.50 19.58 -3.38
C GLY A 190 6.02 19.24 -3.20
N TYR A 191 5.64 18.25 -2.36
CA TYR A 191 4.25 17.80 -2.25
C TYR A 191 3.78 17.65 -0.80
N GLU A 192 2.62 18.26 -0.48
CA GLU A 192 2.02 18.10 0.86
C GLU A 192 1.22 16.79 0.98
N ARG A 193 0.64 16.36 -0.14
CA ARG A 193 -0.20 15.16 -0.26
C ARG A 193 0.37 14.26 -1.34
N THR A 194 -0.47 13.57 -2.10
CA THR A 194 -0.01 12.78 -3.24
C THR A 194 0.66 13.67 -4.28
N SER A 195 1.61 13.09 -5.02
CA SER A 195 2.23 13.69 -6.20
C SER A 195 1.68 12.99 -7.46
N PRO A 196 1.70 13.65 -8.64
CA PRO A 196 1.45 12.97 -9.91
C PRO A 196 2.34 11.72 -10.01
N VAL A 197 1.80 10.64 -10.56
CA VAL A 197 2.63 9.45 -10.80
C VAL A 197 3.79 9.79 -11.73
N ARG A 198 4.94 9.11 -11.54
CA ARG A 198 6.18 9.39 -12.30
C ARG A 198 6.83 10.76 -12.02
N THR A 199 6.48 11.41 -10.92
CA THR A 199 7.17 12.65 -10.49
C THR A 199 8.66 12.39 -10.22
N TYR A 200 8.98 11.29 -9.54
CA TYR A 200 10.35 10.92 -9.17
C TYR A 200 10.91 9.83 -10.10
N PRO A 201 12.23 9.59 -10.11
CA PRO A 201 12.84 8.57 -10.96
C PRO A 201 12.29 7.16 -10.71
N ALA A 202 12.26 6.36 -11.77
CA ALA A 202 11.96 4.94 -11.65
C ALA A 202 13.12 4.17 -11.00
N ASN A 203 12.79 3.04 -10.37
CA ASN A 203 13.78 2.07 -9.89
C ASN A 203 14.43 1.29 -11.07
N GLY A 204 15.34 0.35 -10.77
CA GLY A 204 16.06 -0.42 -11.79
C GLY A 204 15.19 -1.35 -12.67
N HIS A 205 13.92 -1.58 -12.32
CA HIS A 205 12.93 -2.26 -13.18
C HIS A 205 12.07 -1.30 -14.02
N GLY A 206 12.31 0.00 -13.95
CA GLY A 206 11.52 1.01 -14.65
C GLY A 206 10.16 1.29 -14.01
N LEU A 207 10.03 1.04 -12.70
CA LEU A 207 8.80 1.27 -11.92
C LEU A 207 8.92 2.53 -11.07
N PHE A 208 7.87 3.32 -11.07
CA PHE A 208 7.75 4.60 -10.39
C PHE A 208 6.95 4.42 -9.09
N ASP A 209 7.20 5.32 -8.13
CA ASP A 209 6.46 5.42 -6.88
C ASP A 209 6.42 4.09 -6.11
N MET A 210 7.47 3.25 -6.24
CA MET A 210 7.59 1.99 -5.49
C MET A 210 7.85 2.24 -4.00
N ILE A 211 8.22 3.47 -3.63
CA ILE A 211 8.27 3.91 -2.25
C ILE A 211 7.66 5.30 -2.11
N GLY A 212 6.96 5.56 -1.01
CA GLY A 212 6.28 6.83 -0.78
C GLY A 212 5.00 7.01 -1.61
N ASN A 213 4.57 8.26 -1.77
CA ASN A 213 3.32 8.68 -2.44
C ASN A 213 2.05 8.07 -1.83
N VAL A 214 1.73 6.81 -2.13
CA VAL A 214 0.61 6.08 -1.54
C VAL A 214 1.02 4.66 -1.14
N TRP A 215 0.42 4.18 -0.07
CA TRP A 215 0.47 2.76 0.26
C TRP A 215 -0.23 1.95 -0.81
N GLU A 216 0.19 0.70 -1.02
CA GLU A 216 -0.38 -0.14 -2.06
C GLU A 216 -0.90 -1.48 -1.54
N TRP A 217 -2.13 -1.79 -1.93
CA TRP A 217 -2.77 -3.07 -1.66
C TRP A 217 -2.05 -4.25 -2.33
N THR A 218 -1.85 -5.32 -1.56
CA THR A 218 -1.41 -6.63 -2.07
C THR A 218 -2.42 -7.72 -1.70
N THR A 219 -2.34 -8.89 -2.38
CA THR A 219 -3.31 -9.98 -2.18
C THR A 219 -3.12 -10.75 -0.89
N ASP A 220 -2.00 -10.60 -0.19
CA ASP A 220 -1.60 -11.49 0.90
C ASP A 220 -2.34 -11.12 2.19
N TRP A 221 -2.84 -12.12 2.91
CA TRP A 221 -3.33 -11.90 4.28
C TRP A 221 -2.14 -11.63 5.18
N PHE A 222 -2.24 -10.57 5.99
CA PHE A 222 -1.18 -10.24 6.92
C PHE A 222 -1.03 -11.36 7.95
N ALA A 223 0.20 -11.79 8.16
CA ALA A 223 0.55 -12.68 9.24
C ALA A 223 1.98 -12.38 9.69
N GLN A 224 2.24 -12.62 10.97
CA GLN A 224 3.59 -12.55 11.50
C GLN A 224 4.48 -13.53 10.74
N PRO A 225 5.68 -13.12 10.29
CA PRO A 225 6.61 -14.01 9.63
C PRO A 225 6.87 -15.23 10.50
N ARG A 226 6.76 -16.42 9.91
CA ARG A 226 7.22 -17.65 10.54
C ARG A 226 8.59 -17.98 9.98
N ILE A 227 9.51 -18.36 10.86
CA ILE A 227 10.68 -19.12 10.43
C ILE A 227 10.15 -20.45 9.91
N GLU A 228 10.02 -20.58 8.60
CA GLU A 228 9.72 -21.86 7.98
C GLU A 228 10.86 -22.82 8.34
N ARG A 229 10.61 -23.73 9.30
CA ARG A 229 11.53 -24.84 9.52
C ARG A 229 11.56 -25.65 8.23
N LYS A 230 12.69 -25.61 7.52
CA LYS A 230 12.93 -26.48 6.36
C LYS A 230 12.40 -27.87 6.68
N ALA A 231 11.43 -28.35 5.89
CA ALA A 231 11.09 -29.76 5.90
C ALA A 231 12.39 -30.54 5.63
N LYS A 232 12.71 -31.54 6.46
CA LYS A 232 13.91 -32.37 6.26
C LYS A 232 13.90 -32.89 4.81
N GLY A 233 14.89 -32.49 4.02
CA GLY A 233 15.05 -32.91 2.62
C GLY A 233 14.57 -31.92 1.55
N SER A 234 13.97 -30.78 1.91
CA SER A 234 13.66 -29.73 0.92
C SER A 234 14.90 -28.87 0.63
N CYS A 235 15.45 -29.03 -0.58
CA CYS A 235 16.53 -28.20 -1.11
C CYS A 235 16.01 -26.87 -1.70
N CYS A 236 14.71 -26.76 -1.95
CA CYS A 236 14.14 -25.71 -2.79
C CYS A 236 13.81 -24.43 -2.01
N VAL A 237 14.15 -23.29 -2.60
CA VAL A 237 13.68 -21.96 -2.19
C VAL A 237 12.16 -21.88 -2.37
N PRO A 238 11.37 -21.37 -1.41
CA PRO A 238 9.93 -21.20 -1.59
C PRO A 238 9.62 -20.37 -2.84
N ALA A 239 8.78 -20.91 -3.72
CA ALA A 239 8.40 -20.28 -4.98
C ALA A 239 6.98 -19.70 -4.91
N ASN A 240 6.83 -18.44 -5.30
CA ASN A 240 5.59 -17.66 -5.36
C ASN A 240 4.76 -17.72 -4.06
N PRO A 241 5.33 -17.32 -2.90
CA PRO A 241 4.63 -17.37 -1.62
C PRO A 241 3.35 -16.51 -1.66
N ARG A 242 2.35 -16.91 -0.86
CA ARG A 242 1.00 -16.30 -0.83
C ARG A 242 0.58 -15.81 0.56
N GLY A 243 1.56 -15.55 1.42
CA GLY A 243 1.33 -14.97 2.75
C GLY A 243 0.64 -15.92 3.72
N GLY A 244 0.00 -15.35 4.73
CA GLY A 244 -0.73 -16.09 5.76
C GLY A 244 -2.16 -16.45 5.36
N THR A 245 -2.92 -16.95 6.33
CA THR A 245 -4.36 -17.22 6.17
C THR A 245 -5.22 -16.05 6.65
N LYS A 246 -6.46 -15.96 6.16
CA LYS A 246 -7.46 -14.96 6.62
C LYS A 246 -7.60 -14.95 8.15
N ARG A 247 -7.63 -16.14 8.77
CA ARG A 247 -7.74 -16.29 10.23
C ARG A 247 -6.54 -15.71 10.98
N GLU A 248 -5.34 -15.88 10.44
CA GLU A 248 -4.11 -15.35 11.06
C GLU A 248 -4.00 -13.83 10.94
N SER A 249 -4.75 -13.22 10.02
CA SER A 249 -4.77 -11.76 9.84
C SER A 249 -5.65 -10.99 10.80
N LEU A 250 -6.51 -11.67 11.55
CA LEU A 250 -7.40 -11.02 12.52
C LEU A 250 -6.56 -10.31 13.60
N ASP A 251 -7.03 -9.15 14.05
CA ASP A 251 -6.38 -8.45 15.16
C ASP A 251 -6.79 -9.07 16.50
N PRO A 252 -5.84 -9.62 17.29
CA PRO A 252 -6.16 -10.22 18.57
C PRO A 252 -6.63 -9.19 19.63
N THR A 253 -6.43 -7.90 19.39
CA THR A 253 -6.83 -6.82 20.32
C THR A 253 -8.26 -6.32 20.09
N THR A 254 -8.89 -6.68 18.97
CA THR A 254 -10.28 -6.32 18.64
C THR A 254 -11.14 -7.58 18.35
N PRO A 255 -11.29 -8.49 19.32
CA PRO A 255 -11.97 -9.76 19.11
C PRO A 255 -13.46 -9.60 18.74
N ASP A 256 -14.10 -8.52 19.17
CA ASP A 256 -15.52 -8.26 18.95
C ASP A 256 -15.83 -7.67 17.56
N ALA A 257 -14.81 -7.25 16.81
CA ALA A 257 -14.90 -6.78 15.43
C ALA A 257 -13.78 -7.42 14.59
N PRO A 258 -13.87 -8.73 14.27
CA PRO A 258 -12.79 -9.49 13.67
C PRO A 258 -12.68 -9.22 12.15
N ILE A 259 -12.25 -8.02 11.80
CA ILE A 259 -12.02 -7.63 10.42
C ILE A 259 -10.66 -8.17 9.97
N PRO A 260 -10.59 -8.93 8.87
CA PRO A 260 -9.35 -9.50 8.36
C PRO A 260 -8.50 -8.41 7.70
N ARG A 261 -7.18 -8.63 7.70
CA ARG A 261 -6.21 -7.62 7.26
C ARG A 261 -5.35 -8.11 6.11
N LYS A 262 -5.21 -7.30 5.06
CA LYS A 262 -4.25 -7.53 3.96
C LYS A 262 -2.95 -6.80 4.23
N VAL A 263 -1.91 -7.19 3.51
CA VAL A 263 -0.61 -6.52 3.57
C VAL A 263 -0.63 -5.29 2.65
N LEU A 264 -0.33 -4.13 3.23
CA LEU A 264 0.09 -2.95 2.47
C LEU A 264 1.62 -2.89 2.34
N LYS A 265 2.08 -2.34 1.22
CA LYS A 265 3.49 -2.12 0.91
C LYS A 265 3.75 -0.69 0.41
N GLY A 266 4.99 -0.21 0.52
CA GLY A 266 5.46 1.02 -0.12
C GLY A 266 5.46 2.30 0.71
N GLY A 267 4.74 2.36 1.83
CA GLY A 267 4.63 3.63 2.58
C GLY A 267 3.81 4.67 1.82
N SER A 268 3.78 5.92 2.28
CA SER A 268 3.05 7.00 1.62
C SER A 268 3.74 8.35 1.82
N HIS A 269 3.17 9.41 1.23
CA HIS A 269 3.54 10.80 1.48
C HIS A 269 3.50 11.22 2.97
N LEU A 270 2.83 10.44 3.83
CA LEU A 270 2.79 10.69 5.29
C LEU A 270 3.85 9.95 6.09
N CYS A 271 4.62 9.06 5.46
CA CYS A 271 5.70 8.35 6.14
C CYS A 271 6.87 9.31 6.43
N ALA A 272 7.34 9.35 7.67
CA ALA A 272 8.36 10.27 8.13
C ALA A 272 9.50 9.53 8.83
N ALA A 273 10.75 9.99 8.66
CA ALA A 273 11.92 9.38 9.31
C ALA A 273 11.80 9.31 10.85
N ASN A 274 11.10 10.28 11.44
CA ASN A 274 10.91 10.42 12.88
C ASN A 274 9.63 9.72 13.43
N TYR A 275 8.88 9.00 12.59
CA TYR A 275 7.64 8.33 13.01
C TYR A 275 7.42 6.98 12.31
N CYS A 276 7.37 6.97 10.98
CA CYS A 276 7.02 5.81 10.18
C CYS A 276 7.97 5.69 8.97
N GLN A 277 8.98 4.83 9.08
CA GLN A 277 9.95 4.53 8.01
C GLN A 277 9.49 3.35 7.14
N ARG A 278 8.19 3.31 6.80
CA ARG A 278 7.62 2.21 6.02
C ARG A 278 7.59 2.46 4.51
N TYR A 279 8.24 3.53 4.03
CA TYR A 279 8.54 3.74 2.61
C TYR A 279 9.67 2.83 2.09
N ARG A 280 9.90 1.65 2.68
CA ARG A 280 10.98 0.74 2.26
C ARG A 280 10.39 -0.47 1.55
N PRO A 281 11.07 -1.07 0.56
CA PRO A 281 10.59 -2.29 -0.08
C PRO A 281 10.26 -3.41 0.92
N ALA A 282 11.11 -3.61 1.94
CA ALA A 282 10.91 -4.62 2.98
C ALA A 282 9.74 -4.31 3.93
N ALA A 283 9.39 -3.04 4.09
CA ALA A 283 8.36 -2.63 5.03
C ALA A 283 6.98 -3.14 4.63
N ARG A 284 6.17 -3.41 5.64
CA ARG A 284 4.82 -3.96 5.50
C ARG A 284 3.92 -3.46 6.62
N HIS A 285 2.63 -3.37 6.34
CA HIS A 285 1.64 -2.94 7.33
C HIS A 285 0.35 -3.75 7.23
N PRO A 286 -0.24 -4.21 8.35
CA PRO A 286 -1.55 -4.84 8.35
C PRO A 286 -2.65 -3.78 8.17
N GLN A 287 -3.46 -3.91 7.12
CA GLN A 287 -4.60 -3.01 6.90
C GLN A 287 -5.91 -3.79 6.81
N ALA A 288 -6.91 -3.34 7.58
CA ALA A 288 -8.26 -3.89 7.55
C ALA A 288 -8.89 -3.71 6.17
N VAL A 289 -9.48 -4.77 5.61
CA VAL A 289 -9.97 -4.78 4.21
C VAL A 289 -11.13 -3.83 3.96
N ASP A 290 -11.83 -3.42 5.01
CA ASP A 290 -13.00 -2.53 4.99
C ASP A 290 -12.63 -1.08 5.34
N SER A 291 -11.35 -0.73 5.26
CA SER A 291 -10.88 0.61 5.57
C SER A 291 -10.30 1.26 4.33
N SER A 292 -10.68 2.51 4.11
CA SER A 292 -10.14 3.40 3.09
C SER A 292 -9.54 4.62 3.76
N THR A 293 -8.44 5.16 3.21
CA THR A 293 -7.78 6.36 3.75
C THR A 293 -7.25 7.26 2.64
N SER A 294 -6.91 8.50 2.99
CA SER A 294 -6.36 9.50 2.06
C SER A 294 -4.93 9.21 1.56
N HIS A 295 -4.37 8.03 1.86
CA HIS A 295 -3.00 7.67 1.46
C HIS A 295 -2.85 6.23 0.96
N ILE A 296 -3.93 5.46 0.79
CA ILE A 296 -3.88 4.08 0.29
C ILE A 296 -4.46 4.04 -1.13
N GLY A 297 -3.65 3.56 -2.06
CA GLY A 297 -4.00 3.23 -3.44
C GLY A 297 -3.57 1.81 -3.78
N PHE A 298 -3.27 1.55 -5.06
CA PHE A 298 -2.82 0.24 -5.54
C PHE A 298 -2.23 0.31 -6.95
N ARG A 299 -1.53 -0.75 -7.35
CA ARG A 299 -1.14 -1.03 -8.74
C ARG A 299 -1.50 -2.46 -9.12
N CYS A 300 -1.57 -2.76 -10.41
CA CYS A 300 -1.95 -4.09 -10.88
C CYS A 300 -0.81 -4.83 -11.60
N ILE A 301 -0.99 -6.14 -11.74
CA ILE A 301 -0.10 -7.05 -12.46
C ILE A 301 -0.87 -7.97 -13.41
N ILE A 302 -0.14 -8.57 -14.35
CA ILE A 302 -0.56 -9.72 -15.16
C ILE A 302 0.53 -10.78 -15.03
N ARG A 303 0.17 -11.98 -14.56
CA ARG A 303 1.13 -13.09 -14.41
C ARG A 303 1.31 -13.80 -15.75
N ASP A 304 2.54 -14.22 -16.04
CA ASP A 304 2.82 -14.99 -17.24
C ASP A 304 2.00 -16.30 -17.24
N LYS A 305 1.49 -16.71 -18.40
CA LYS A 305 0.85 -18.02 -18.52
C LYS A 305 1.91 -19.08 -18.30
N LYS A 306 1.68 -20.01 -17.36
CA LYS A 306 2.54 -21.19 -17.24
C LYS A 306 2.43 -21.97 -18.54
N GLU A 307 3.49 -21.98 -19.34
CA GLU A 307 3.61 -22.95 -20.42
C GLU A 307 3.62 -24.33 -19.77
N ASN A 308 2.61 -25.14 -20.08
CA ASN A 308 2.65 -26.56 -19.76
C ASN A 308 3.85 -27.14 -20.52
N ARG A 309 4.99 -27.28 -19.84
CA ARG A 309 6.09 -28.10 -20.34
C ARG A 309 5.61 -29.55 -20.31
N SER A 310 5.13 -30.00 -21.45
CA SER A 310 4.86 -31.41 -21.80
C SER A 310 6.13 -32.24 -21.74
#